data_AF-A0A660SR80-F1
#
_entry.id   AF-A0A660SR80-F1
#
_cell.length_a   1.000
_cell.length_b   1.000
_cell.length_c   1.000
_cell.angle_alpha   90.00
_cell.angle_beta   90.00
_cell.angle_gamma   90.00
#
_symmetry.space_group_name_H-M   'P 1'
#
loop_
_entity.id
_entity.type
_entity.pdbx_description
1 polymer ?
#
loop_
_entity_poly.entity_id
_entity_poly.type
_entity_poly.pdbx_seq_one_letter_code
_entity_poly.pdbx_strand_id
1 'polypeptide(L)'
;MTRRERLSTRLAGLLKDLLGEKGSWSGGVDSGTSMDGRPVSWLLTAQRAGDRIILLETVTTTDQSSRVVRYWLLKPSDNGRWLLEAAEKNHEALDEEWINDELDETIGRLEDPQTAQSILEVPKARALSPVVSTPSSGLWPRRFRSIASLAFFICAFFILAAVGSLQYQRMIQLVGDLSSAIGISSTRQTQAVETLTDRLEAMDDELEQLRDDVQRERAAFEFSRKNTAMTLRQQADELPWSDYSRKRAFNYLADRIESSGSYGDIVYQMSRIPEDNAQAETILAVDRANIVSLSKYRSTVPGLTFPVRLDGESADGSNFMISSGFGELRPSSLGTGGYLPHMAVDIINVKNILTVTPDNAIVRFPGEPGSVVSAYQGTVLYSGNDSVYGWHLEVSHPLRADWISKYKGVEKLTTFYAHMAEDPGWKGGEQVEQNEKLGKIGDTGRATGPHLHFEVRIYHKGGEFSNRYGTFDRINPYVKKFQRQFSINSSTARITAGQ
;
A
#
# COMPACT_ATOMS: atom_id res chain seq x y z
N MET A 1 -11.41 7.66 -30.15
CA MET A 1 -11.27 7.67 -28.70
C MET A 1 -12.66 7.52 -28.09
N THR A 2 -12.93 6.43 -27.39
CA THR A 2 -14.22 6.15 -26.74
C THR A 2 -14.44 7.05 -25.51
N ARG A 3 -15.64 7.04 -24.92
CA ARG A 3 -15.90 7.70 -23.62
C ARG A 3 -14.98 7.09 -22.55
N ARG A 4 -14.99 5.76 -22.40
CA ARG A 4 -14.16 5.01 -21.45
C ARG A 4 -12.66 5.31 -21.55
N GLU A 5 -12.07 5.36 -22.76
CA GLU A 5 -10.66 5.75 -22.96
C GLU A 5 -10.37 7.17 -22.44
N ARG A 6 -11.30 8.12 -22.68
CA ARG A 6 -11.14 9.53 -22.28
C ARG A 6 -11.17 9.68 -20.77
N LEU A 7 -12.13 9.02 -20.12
CA LEU A 7 -12.25 9.02 -18.66
C LEU A 7 -11.06 8.31 -17.99
N SER A 8 -10.67 7.14 -18.50
CA SER A 8 -9.47 6.41 -18.05
C SER A 8 -8.21 7.27 -18.13
N THR A 9 -8.06 8.05 -19.21
CA THR A 9 -6.91 8.95 -19.41
C THR A 9 -6.96 10.18 -18.49
N ARG A 10 -8.15 10.74 -18.21
CA ARG A 10 -8.33 11.85 -17.24
C ARG A 10 -8.03 11.39 -15.81
N LEU A 11 -8.62 10.27 -15.39
CA LEU A 11 -8.41 9.67 -14.07
C LEU A 11 -6.93 9.33 -13.85
N ALA A 12 -6.26 8.70 -14.83
CA ALA A 12 -4.82 8.44 -14.75
C ALA A 12 -3.94 9.70 -14.76
N GLY A 13 -4.46 10.85 -15.18
CA GLY A 13 -3.82 12.16 -15.01
C GLY A 13 -3.87 12.60 -13.55
N LEU A 14 -5.07 12.81 -13.03
CA LEU A 14 -5.32 13.22 -11.63
C LEU A 14 -4.57 12.34 -10.63
N LEU A 15 -4.61 11.01 -10.82
CA LEU A 15 -3.92 10.08 -9.94
C LEU A 15 -2.39 10.18 -10.01
N LYS A 16 -1.79 10.54 -11.16
CA LYS A 16 -0.32 10.78 -11.20
C LYS A 16 0.07 12.00 -10.38
N ASP A 17 -0.70 13.07 -10.49
CA ASP A 17 -0.42 14.33 -9.80
C ASP A 17 -0.56 14.14 -8.27
N LEU A 18 -1.57 13.38 -7.83
CA LEU A 18 -1.76 13.00 -6.41
C LEU A 18 -0.69 12.00 -5.89
N LEU A 19 -0.25 11.03 -6.71
CA LEU A 19 0.78 10.06 -6.34
C LEU A 19 2.19 10.69 -6.23
N GLY A 20 2.46 11.73 -7.02
CA GLY A 20 3.75 12.43 -7.09
C GLY A 20 4.94 11.47 -7.25
N GLU A 21 6.01 11.76 -6.51
CA GLU A 21 7.18 10.87 -6.39
C GLU A 21 6.97 9.73 -5.37
N LYS A 22 5.98 9.83 -4.49
CA LYS A 22 5.79 8.88 -3.37
C LYS A 22 5.26 7.52 -3.82
N GLY A 23 4.54 7.46 -4.95
CA GLY A 23 4.03 6.19 -5.52
C GLY A 23 2.82 5.60 -4.79
N SER A 24 2.36 6.21 -3.70
CA SER A 24 1.07 5.98 -3.05
C SER A 24 0.48 7.30 -2.53
N TRP A 25 -0.85 7.37 -2.47
CA TRP A 25 -1.62 8.50 -1.97
C TRP A 25 -2.90 7.97 -1.31
N SER A 26 -3.35 8.63 -0.23
CA SER A 26 -4.63 8.34 0.40
C SER A 26 -5.30 9.63 0.84
N GLY A 27 -6.62 9.70 0.68
CA GLY A 27 -7.46 10.83 1.12
C GLY A 27 -8.76 10.33 1.75
N GLY A 28 -9.13 10.87 2.90
CA GLY A 28 -10.47 10.70 3.46
C GLY A 28 -11.46 11.50 2.62
N VAL A 29 -12.52 10.86 2.13
CA VAL A 29 -13.47 11.46 1.21
C VAL A 29 -14.65 12.07 1.97
N ASP A 30 -15.33 11.27 2.80
CA ASP A 30 -16.47 11.75 3.59
C ASP A 30 -16.84 10.81 4.75
N SER A 31 -17.71 11.28 5.64
CA SER A 31 -18.41 10.47 6.65
C SER A 31 -19.91 10.43 6.36
N GLY A 32 -20.45 9.25 6.07
CA GLY A 32 -21.84 9.05 5.68
C GLY A 32 -22.52 7.92 6.45
N THR A 33 -23.65 7.45 5.92
CA THR A 33 -24.45 6.38 6.51
C THR A 33 -24.67 5.25 5.48
N SER A 34 -24.42 4.01 5.87
CA SER A 34 -24.73 2.81 5.07
C SER A 34 -26.24 2.66 4.84
N MET A 35 -26.65 1.85 3.85
CA MET A 35 -28.05 1.45 3.65
C MET A 35 -28.69 0.88 4.93
N ASP A 36 -27.90 0.22 5.78
CA ASP A 36 -28.31 -0.34 7.08
C ASP A 36 -28.43 0.69 8.22
N GLY A 37 -28.31 1.99 7.93
CA GLY A 37 -28.40 3.06 8.93
C GLY A 37 -27.15 3.24 9.81
N ARG A 38 -26.04 2.53 9.54
CA ARG A 38 -24.78 2.61 10.31
C ARG A 38 -23.86 3.73 9.80
N PRO A 39 -23.17 4.49 10.68
CA PRO A 39 -22.14 5.43 10.24
C PRO A 39 -20.97 4.71 9.56
N VAL A 40 -20.42 5.33 8.51
CA VAL A 40 -19.30 4.84 7.71
C VAL A 40 -18.36 5.99 7.33
N SER A 41 -17.05 5.74 7.35
CA SER A 41 -16.04 6.63 6.77
C SER A 41 -15.49 6.04 5.47
N TRP A 42 -15.24 6.91 4.49
CA TRP A 42 -14.79 6.52 3.15
C TRP A 42 -13.34 6.99 2.93
N LEU A 43 -12.44 6.05 2.65
CA LEU A 43 -11.04 6.28 2.37
C LEU A 43 -10.73 5.89 0.92
N LEU A 44 -10.28 6.86 0.13
CA LEU A 44 -9.81 6.62 -1.23
C LEU A 44 -8.29 6.48 -1.20
N THR A 45 -7.74 5.44 -1.81
CA THR A 45 -6.31 5.15 -1.85
C THR A 45 -5.86 4.82 -3.28
N ALA A 46 -4.82 5.51 -3.74
CA ALA A 46 -4.18 5.29 -5.02
C ALA A 46 -2.77 4.70 -4.82
N GLN A 47 -2.36 3.80 -5.72
CA GLN A 47 -1.00 3.24 -5.72
C GLN A 47 -0.49 2.99 -7.13
N ARG A 48 0.81 3.18 -7.36
CA ARG A 48 1.48 2.77 -8.59
C ARG A 48 1.94 1.31 -8.51
N ALA A 49 1.54 0.51 -9.49
CA ALA A 49 1.85 -0.92 -9.59
C ALA A 49 2.66 -1.17 -10.88
N GLY A 50 3.97 -0.91 -10.82
CA GLY A 50 4.84 -0.94 -12.00
C GLY A 50 4.54 0.21 -12.94
N ASP A 51 4.14 -0.10 -14.18
CA ASP A 51 3.64 0.87 -15.16
C ASP A 51 2.17 1.26 -14.93
N ARG A 52 1.42 0.49 -14.13
CA ARG A 52 -0.03 0.65 -13.90
C ARG A 52 -0.34 1.55 -12.71
N ILE A 53 -1.57 2.05 -12.67
CA ILE A 53 -2.12 2.81 -11.53
C ILE A 53 -3.36 2.07 -11.02
N ILE A 54 -3.45 1.93 -9.70
CA ILE A 54 -4.58 1.35 -8.98
C ILE A 54 -5.28 2.45 -8.20
N LEU A 55 -6.60 2.42 -8.15
CA LEU A 55 -7.44 3.19 -7.25
C LEU A 55 -8.38 2.25 -6.47
N LEU A 56 -8.53 2.50 -5.17
CA LEU A 56 -9.30 1.70 -4.21
C LEU A 56 -10.18 2.63 -3.37
N GLU A 57 -11.49 2.40 -3.33
CA GLU A 57 -12.40 3.03 -2.37
C GLU A 57 -12.71 2.04 -1.24
N THR A 58 -12.35 2.39 0.00
CA THR A 58 -12.52 1.55 1.19
C THR A 58 -13.52 2.20 2.16
N VAL A 59 -14.58 1.46 2.50
CA VAL A 59 -15.47 1.78 3.62
C VAL A 59 -14.86 1.27 4.92
N THR A 60 -14.95 2.05 5.99
CA THR A 60 -14.77 1.57 7.37
C THR A 60 -16.04 1.83 8.18
N THR A 61 -16.56 0.80 8.83
CA THR A 61 -17.74 0.86 9.71
C THR A 61 -17.36 1.17 11.17
N THR A 62 -18.32 1.54 12.01
CA THR A 62 -18.11 1.88 13.43
C THR A 62 -17.55 0.75 14.31
N ASP A 63 -17.58 -0.49 13.83
CA ASP A 63 -16.96 -1.67 14.44
C ASP A 63 -15.50 -1.89 13.98
N GLN A 64 -14.91 -0.89 13.29
CA GLN A 64 -13.58 -0.93 12.66
C GLN A 64 -13.41 -1.99 11.57
N SER A 65 -14.49 -2.61 11.07
CA SER A 65 -14.40 -3.44 9.87
C SER A 65 -14.16 -2.55 8.64
N SER A 66 -13.09 -2.82 7.88
CA SER A 66 -12.79 -2.13 6.63
C SER A 66 -12.99 -3.05 5.43
N ARG A 67 -13.65 -2.55 4.38
CA ARG A 67 -13.95 -3.29 3.14
C ARG A 67 -13.70 -2.43 1.91
N VAL A 68 -13.03 -3.00 0.90
CA VAL A 68 -12.90 -2.36 -0.42
C VAL A 68 -14.24 -2.49 -1.14
N VAL A 69 -14.87 -1.34 -1.44
CA VAL A 69 -16.19 -1.24 -2.07
C VAL A 69 -16.09 -0.94 -3.56
N ARG A 70 -15.05 -0.24 -4.00
CA ARG A 70 -14.73 -0.05 -5.43
C ARG A 70 -13.24 -0.21 -5.72
N TYR A 71 -12.92 -0.70 -6.90
CA TYR A 71 -11.56 -0.88 -7.41
C TYR A 71 -11.50 -0.52 -8.90
N TRP A 72 -10.42 0.16 -9.31
CA TRP A 72 -10.12 0.46 -10.71
C TRP A 72 -8.64 0.20 -10.99
N LEU A 73 -8.37 -0.51 -12.10
CA LEU A 73 -7.03 -0.77 -12.62
C LEU A 73 -6.85 -0.03 -13.95
N LEU A 74 -5.85 0.85 -14.02
CA LEU A 74 -5.53 1.65 -15.19
C LEU A 74 -4.14 1.27 -15.71
N LYS A 75 -4.05 0.91 -16.99
CA LYS A 75 -2.78 0.64 -17.69
C LYS A 75 -2.45 1.71 -18.74
N PRO A 76 -1.17 2.02 -18.98
CA PRO A 76 -0.77 2.85 -20.10
C PRO A 76 -1.00 2.14 -21.44
N SER A 77 -1.00 2.93 -22.51
CA SER A 77 -1.03 2.50 -23.91
C SER A 77 0.00 3.31 -24.70
N ASP A 78 0.63 2.68 -25.69
CA ASP A 78 1.75 3.19 -26.50
C ASP A 78 1.51 4.59 -27.09
N ASN A 79 0.24 4.96 -27.31
CA ASN A 79 -0.19 6.27 -27.81
C ASN A 79 -0.28 7.36 -26.71
N GLY A 80 0.38 7.18 -25.56
CA GLY A 80 0.36 8.11 -24.41
C GLY A 80 -0.97 8.16 -23.64
N ARG A 81 -1.91 7.25 -23.94
CA ARG A 81 -3.25 7.17 -23.32
C ARG A 81 -3.28 6.15 -22.19
N TRP A 82 -4.38 6.11 -21.45
CA TRP A 82 -4.63 5.10 -20.43
C TRP A 82 -5.94 4.36 -20.71
N LEU A 83 -5.93 3.07 -20.38
CA LEU A 83 -7.04 2.15 -20.57
C LEU A 83 -7.43 1.59 -19.20
N LEU A 84 -8.73 1.61 -18.90
CA LEU A 84 -9.28 0.77 -17.85
C LEU A 84 -9.07 -0.70 -18.22
N GLU A 85 -8.49 -1.47 -17.31
CA GLU A 85 -8.22 -2.90 -17.48
C GLU A 85 -9.13 -3.76 -16.61
N ALA A 86 -9.53 -3.25 -15.44
CA ALA A 86 -10.57 -3.80 -14.59
C ALA A 86 -11.28 -2.66 -13.84
N ALA A 87 -12.58 -2.83 -13.59
CA ALA A 87 -13.32 -2.10 -12.58
C ALA A 87 -14.24 -3.07 -11.84
N GLU A 88 -14.30 -2.95 -10.52
CA GLU A 88 -15.08 -3.82 -9.65
C GLU A 88 -15.82 -3.00 -8.60
N LYS A 89 -16.99 -3.50 -8.18
CA LYS A 89 -17.83 -2.94 -7.13
C LYS A 89 -18.32 -4.08 -6.23
N ASN A 90 -18.14 -3.97 -4.92
CA ASN A 90 -18.46 -5.03 -3.94
C ASN A 90 -17.86 -6.43 -4.25
N HIS A 91 -16.67 -6.47 -4.86
CA HIS A 91 -15.98 -7.70 -5.34
C HIS A 91 -16.62 -8.37 -6.58
N GLU A 92 -17.57 -7.73 -7.25
CA GLU A 92 -18.09 -8.16 -8.55
C GLU A 92 -17.58 -7.24 -9.67
N ALA A 93 -17.38 -7.78 -10.87
CA ALA A 93 -16.94 -7.01 -12.03
C ALA A 93 -18.03 -6.02 -12.46
N LEU A 94 -17.65 -4.75 -12.66
CA LEU A 94 -18.61 -3.68 -12.94
C LEU A 94 -19.18 -3.81 -14.37
N ASP A 95 -20.51 -3.85 -14.48
CA ASP A 95 -21.23 -3.98 -15.76
C ASP A 95 -20.85 -2.91 -16.79
N GLU A 96 -20.65 -3.36 -18.04
CA GLU A 96 -20.19 -2.57 -19.20
C GLU A 96 -20.91 -1.21 -19.37
N GLU A 97 -22.21 -1.18 -19.11
CA GLU A 97 -23.08 0.01 -19.18
C GLU A 97 -22.66 1.07 -18.14
N TRP A 98 -22.54 0.67 -16.88
CA TRP A 98 -22.32 1.56 -15.73
C TRP A 98 -20.86 2.03 -15.57
N ILE A 99 -19.87 1.33 -16.15
CA ILE A 99 -18.45 1.69 -16.07
C ILE A 99 -18.18 3.17 -16.39
N ASN A 100 -18.88 3.74 -17.37
CA ASN A 100 -18.61 5.12 -17.79
C ASN A 100 -19.08 6.16 -16.78
N ASP A 101 -20.21 5.91 -16.11
CA ASP A 101 -20.82 6.87 -15.18
C ASP A 101 -20.17 6.78 -13.79
N GLU A 102 -19.82 5.57 -13.34
CA GLU A 102 -19.00 5.35 -12.13
C GLU A 102 -17.59 5.96 -12.27
N LEU A 103 -17.01 5.98 -13.49
CA LEU A 103 -15.75 6.69 -13.76
C LEU A 103 -15.92 8.22 -13.69
N ASP A 104 -16.99 8.78 -14.25
CA ASP A 104 -17.26 10.23 -14.16
C ASP A 104 -17.56 10.67 -12.71
N GLU A 105 -18.30 9.87 -11.91
CA GLU A 105 -18.49 10.09 -10.46
C GLU A 105 -17.15 10.16 -9.72
N THR A 106 -16.28 9.17 -9.97
CA THR A 106 -14.99 9.02 -9.29
C THR A 106 -14.01 10.14 -9.66
N ILE A 107 -14.04 10.58 -10.91
CA ILE A 107 -13.28 11.75 -11.37
C ILE A 107 -13.79 13.03 -10.68
N GLY A 108 -15.11 13.22 -10.59
CA GLY A 108 -15.71 14.35 -9.88
C GLY A 108 -15.29 14.41 -8.41
N ARG A 109 -15.32 13.27 -7.71
CA ARG A 109 -14.90 13.12 -6.30
C ARG A 109 -13.41 13.41 -6.05
N LEU A 110 -12.56 13.25 -7.08
CA LEU A 110 -11.14 13.59 -7.02
C LEU A 110 -10.85 15.05 -7.37
N GLU A 111 -11.71 15.70 -8.15
CA GLU A 111 -11.55 17.11 -8.56
C GLU A 111 -12.20 18.10 -7.57
N ASP A 112 -13.34 17.74 -6.95
CA ASP A 112 -14.00 18.50 -5.89
C ASP A 112 -14.66 17.58 -4.85
N PRO A 113 -14.00 17.35 -3.70
CA PRO A 113 -14.55 16.53 -2.62
C PRO A 113 -15.84 17.08 -1.98
N GLN A 114 -16.19 18.37 -2.14
CA GLN A 114 -17.32 18.99 -1.42
C GLN A 114 -18.64 19.03 -2.21
N THR A 115 -18.64 18.76 -3.53
CA THR A 115 -19.87 18.77 -4.35
C THR A 115 -20.40 17.38 -4.72
N ALA A 116 -19.70 16.31 -4.33
CA ALA A 116 -20.05 14.93 -4.68
C ALA A 116 -21.20 14.33 -3.84
N GLN A 117 -22.45 14.65 -4.22
CA GLN A 117 -23.64 14.11 -3.55
C GLN A 117 -23.86 12.61 -3.83
N SER A 118 -24.06 11.83 -2.76
CA SER A 118 -24.48 10.42 -2.84
C SER A 118 -25.99 10.30 -3.13
N ILE A 119 -26.37 9.45 -4.09
CA ILE A 119 -27.78 9.26 -4.50
C ILE A 119 -28.46 8.18 -3.64
N LEU A 120 -28.85 8.53 -2.41
CA LEU A 120 -29.87 7.84 -1.60
C LEU A 120 -30.66 8.89 -0.78
N GLU A 121 -31.99 8.83 -0.78
CA GLU A 121 -32.83 10.02 -0.47
C GLU A 121 -33.25 10.25 1.01
N VAL A 122 -32.76 11.39 1.53
CA VAL A 122 -33.38 12.44 2.37
C VAL A 122 -34.85 12.32 2.84
N PRO A 123 -35.10 12.84 4.07
CA PRO A 123 -36.14 13.86 4.30
C PRO A 123 -35.65 15.13 5.07
N LYS A 124 -36.15 16.39 4.99
CA LYS A 124 -37.07 17.22 4.13
C LYS A 124 -37.98 18.06 5.09
N ALA A 125 -38.10 19.41 5.11
CA ALA A 125 -37.65 20.54 4.26
C ALA A 125 -36.97 21.73 5.03
N ARG A 126 -37.47 22.98 5.28
CA ARG A 126 -38.80 23.66 5.17
C ARG A 126 -38.76 25.24 5.30
N ALA A 127 -39.32 25.95 4.30
CA ALA A 127 -40.07 27.25 4.31
C ALA A 127 -39.44 28.70 4.36
N LEU A 128 -39.78 29.46 3.29
CA LEU A 128 -40.29 30.87 3.19
C LEU A 128 -39.39 32.14 3.29
N SER A 129 -39.52 32.99 2.25
CA SER A 129 -39.21 34.45 2.19
C SER A 129 -40.53 35.27 2.25
N PRO A 130 -40.56 36.62 2.50
CA PRO A 130 -40.34 37.61 1.42
C PRO A 130 -39.87 39.07 1.77
N VAL A 131 -39.22 39.73 0.79
CA VAL A 131 -39.39 41.10 0.21
C VAL A 131 -39.95 42.30 1.04
N VAL A 132 -39.34 43.51 0.91
CA VAL A 132 -39.93 44.86 0.59
C VAL A 132 -38.86 46.00 0.55
N SER A 133 -39.19 47.21 0.06
CA SER A 133 -38.29 48.21 -0.57
C SER A 133 -38.36 49.69 -0.05
N THR A 134 -37.74 50.64 -0.79
CA THR A 134 -37.38 52.04 -0.44
C THR A 134 -38.32 53.17 -0.95
N PRO A 135 -38.21 54.40 -0.39
CA PRO A 135 -38.37 55.72 -1.08
C PRO A 135 -37.21 56.72 -0.75
N SER A 136 -36.88 57.87 -1.38
CA SER A 136 -37.49 58.94 -2.24
C SER A 136 -38.31 60.04 -1.49
N SER A 137 -38.34 61.36 -1.81
CA SER A 137 -37.58 62.35 -2.64
C SER A 137 -38.00 63.80 -2.21
N GLY A 138 -37.57 65.00 -2.69
CA GLY A 138 -36.61 65.51 -3.71
C GLY A 138 -36.78 67.04 -4.01
N LEU A 139 -35.91 67.65 -4.85
CA LEU A 139 -36.03 68.97 -5.58
C LEU A 139 -36.04 70.37 -4.88
N TRP A 140 -35.04 71.23 -5.25
CA TRP A 140 -35.03 72.65 -5.78
C TRP A 140 -36.22 73.67 -5.64
N PRO A 141 -36.14 75.02 -5.97
CA PRO A 141 -34.98 75.97 -6.21
C PRO A 141 -35.18 77.53 -5.89
N ARG A 142 -34.12 78.36 -6.18
CA ARG A 142 -34.08 79.74 -6.83
C ARG A 142 -34.33 81.12 -6.12
N ARG A 143 -33.25 81.95 -6.14
CA ARG A 143 -33.07 83.38 -6.60
C ARG A 143 -33.79 84.61 -5.97
N PHE A 144 -33.04 85.72 -5.75
CA PHE A 144 -33.00 87.04 -6.49
C PHE A 144 -31.91 87.96 -5.84
N ARG A 145 -30.92 88.56 -6.56
CA ARG A 145 -30.81 89.95 -7.12
C ARG A 145 -31.21 91.12 -6.17
N SER A 146 -30.58 92.32 -6.14
CA SER A 146 -29.19 92.85 -6.38
C SER A 146 -29.22 94.40 -6.48
N ILE A 147 -28.46 95.15 -5.65
CA ILE A 147 -28.11 96.62 -5.68
C ILE A 147 -27.16 96.82 -4.45
N ALA A 148 -26.16 97.71 -4.35
CA ALA A 148 -25.65 98.82 -5.17
C ALA A 148 -24.11 98.76 -5.33
N SER A 149 -23.56 99.29 -6.42
CA SER A 149 -22.16 99.10 -6.82
C SER A 149 -21.14 100.17 -6.37
N LEU A 150 -21.53 101.21 -5.61
CA LEU A 150 -20.62 102.34 -5.28
C LEU A 150 -20.11 102.36 -3.83
N ALA A 151 -20.93 102.00 -2.84
CA ALA A 151 -20.42 101.58 -1.53
C ALA A 151 -19.49 100.36 -1.66
N PHE A 152 -19.67 99.59 -2.74
CA PHE A 152 -19.00 98.34 -3.03
C PHE A 152 -17.48 98.43 -3.08
N PHE A 153 -16.84 99.55 -3.42
CA PHE A 153 -15.36 99.59 -3.49
C PHE A 153 -14.66 99.85 -2.15
N ILE A 154 -15.14 100.80 -1.34
CA ILE A 154 -14.57 101.03 0.01
C ILE A 154 -14.98 99.89 0.93
N CYS A 155 -16.24 99.42 0.86
CA CYS A 155 -16.65 98.22 1.55
C CYS A 155 -15.91 96.99 1.01
N ALA A 156 -15.71 96.78 -0.31
CA ALA A 156 -14.89 95.65 -0.77
C ALA A 156 -13.42 95.77 -0.38
N PHE A 157 -12.84 96.95 -0.18
CA PHE A 157 -11.47 97.04 0.34
C PHE A 157 -11.41 96.63 1.82
N PHE A 158 -12.28 97.16 2.67
CA PHE A 158 -12.36 96.73 4.07
C PHE A 158 -12.86 95.28 4.23
N ILE A 159 -13.72 94.79 3.33
CA ILE A 159 -14.16 93.39 3.28
C ILE A 159 -13.07 92.50 2.69
N LEU A 160 -12.24 92.93 1.73
CA LEU A 160 -11.07 92.14 1.28
C LEU A 160 -9.97 92.12 2.32
N ALA A 161 -9.76 93.20 3.07
CA ALA A 161 -8.85 93.22 4.22
C ALA A 161 -9.38 92.36 5.38
N ALA A 162 -10.68 92.44 5.69
CA ALA A 162 -11.31 91.63 6.74
C ALA A 162 -11.47 90.16 6.33
N VAL A 163 -11.86 89.86 5.09
CA VAL A 163 -11.90 88.49 4.55
C VAL A 163 -10.49 87.95 4.39
N GLY A 164 -9.51 88.75 3.98
CA GLY A 164 -8.10 88.36 3.97
C GLY A 164 -7.57 88.05 5.37
N SER A 165 -7.89 88.88 6.37
CA SER A 165 -7.55 88.64 7.77
C SER A 165 -8.26 87.41 8.34
N LEU A 166 -9.56 87.23 8.05
CA LEU A 166 -10.34 86.05 8.44
C LEU A 166 -9.88 84.78 7.70
N GLN A 167 -9.46 84.88 6.44
CA GLN A 167 -8.86 83.78 5.69
C GLN A 167 -7.47 83.45 6.24
N TYR A 168 -6.68 84.45 6.64
CA TYR A 168 -5.37 84.25 7.26
C TYR A 168 -5.49 83.62 8.66
N GLN A 169 -6.44 84.07 9.48
CA GLN A 169 -6.76 83.42 10.76
C GLN A 169 -7.32 82.01 10.57
N ARG A 170 -8.23 81.78 9.61
CA ARG A 170 -8.70 80.43 9.25
C ARG A 170 -7.59 79.55 8.69
N MET A 171 -6.61 80.11 7.98
CA MET A 171 -5.45 79.39 7.47
C MET A 171 -4.49 79.01 8.60
N ILE A 172 -4.24 79.90 9.56
CA ILE A 172 -3.48 79.57 10.77
C ILE A 172 -4.20 78.49 11.60
N GLN A 173 -5.52 78.57 11.75
CA GLN A 173 -6.33 77.53 12.38
C GLN A 173 -6.23 76.21 11.61
N LEU A 174 -6.48 76.19 10.29
CA LEU A 174 -6.35 74.99 9.45
C LEU A 174 -4.94 74.38 9.47
N VAL A 175 -3.88 75.19 9.54
CA VAL A 175 -2.50 74.70 9.66
C VAL A 175 -2.24 74.13 11.06
N GLY A 176 -2.78 74.74 12.11
CA GLY A 176 -2.73 74.20 13.48
C GLY A 176 -3.51 72.90 13.63
N ASP A 177 -4.73 72.84 13.09
CA ASP A 177 -5.59 71.67 13.06
C ASP A 177 -4.95 70.54 12.24
N LEU A 178 -4.40 70.84 11.06
CA LEU A 178 -3.68 69.88 10.22
C LEU A 178 -2.40 69.39 10.90
N SER A 179 -1.61 70.26 11.51
CA SER A 179 -0.42 69.88 12.27
C SER A 179 -0.77 69.00 13.47
N SER A 180 -1.89 69.28 14.15
CA SER A 180 -2.38 68.48 15.27
C SER A 180 -2.90 67.12 14.80
N ALA A 181 -3.64 67.08 13.68
CA ALA A 181 -4.12 65.85 13.06
C ALA A 181 -2.98 64.98 12.54
N ILE A 182 -1.95 65.57 11.92
CA ILE A 182 -0.72 64.87 11.51
C ILE A 182 0.02 64.32 12.74
N GLY A 183 0.15 65.11 13.82
CA GLY A 183 0.74 64.64 15.07
C GLY A 183 0.00 63.43 15.65
N ILE A 184 -1.32 63.53 15.81
CA ILE A 184 -2.19 62.44 16.30
C ILE A 184 -2.12 61.22 15.38
N SER A 185 -2.09 61.41 14.05
CA SER A 185 -1.95 60.33 13.08
C SER A 185 -0.58 59.65 13.19
N SER A 186 0.50 60.44 13.34
CA SER A 186 1.85 59.92 13.51
C SER A 186 1.99 59.13 14.80
N THR A 187 1.49 59.63 15.94
CA THR A 187 1.53 58.89 17.20
C THR A 187 0.73 57.58 17.12
N ARG A 188 -0.45 57.59 16.48
CA ARG A 188 -1.22 56.37 16.23
C ARG A 188 -0.51 55.39 15.30
N GLN A 189 0.21 55.87 14.29
CA GLN A 189 1.03 55.03 13.41
C GLN A 189 2.23 54.43 14.16
N THR A 190 2.94 55.21 14.99
CA THR A 190 4.02 54.70 15.84
C THR A 190 3.50 53.63 16.80
N GLN A 191 2.41 53.89 17.53
CA GLN A 191 1.80 52.91 18.43
C GLN A 191 1.31 51.65 17.71
N ALA A 192 0.78 51.78 16.48
CA ALA A 192 0.38 50.63 15.67
C ALA A 192 1.58 49.82 15.17
N VAL A 193 2.72 50.46 14.86
CA VAL A 193 3.98 49.77 14.51
C VAL A 193 4.58 49.09 15.73
N GLU A 194 4.62 49.75 16.88
CA GLU A 194 5.07 49.20 18.18
C GLU A 194 4.24 47.95 18.54
N THR A 195 2.91 48.05 18.51
CA THR A 195 2.01 46.89 18.73
C THR A 195 2.18 45.77 17.70
N LEU A 196 2.64 46.08 16.48
CA LEU A 196 2.96 45.06 15.46
C LEU A 196 4.32 44.41 15.71
N THR A 197 5.32 45.15 16.19
CA THR A 197 6.62 44.61 16.62
C THR A 197 6.45 43.66 17.81
N ASP A 198 5.79 44.09 18.88
CA ASP A 198 5.51 43.27 20.07
C ASP A 198 4.85 41.93 19.68
N ARG A 199 3.92 41.98 18.71
CA ARG A 199 3.21 40.82 18.21
C ARG A 199 4.03 39.93 17.28
N LEU A 200 5.00 40.49 16.55
CA LEU A 200 5.94 39.71 15.74
C LEU A 200 6.96 38.99 16.62
N GLU A 201 7.46 39.64 17.68
CA GLU A 201 8.35 39.01 18.67
C GLU A 201 7.65 37.85 19.38
N ALA A 202 6.41 38.07 19.87
CA ALA A 202 5.61 36.99 20.47
C ALA A 202 5.30 35.83 19.51
N MET A 203 5.18 36.10 18.20
CA MET A 203 5.01 35.04 17.18
C MET A 203 6.31 34.27 16.91
N ASP A 204 7.49 34.89 17.04
CA ASP A 204 8.78 34.22 16.87
C ASP A 204 9.07 33.30 18.06
N ASP A 205 8.75 33.74 19.29
CA ASP A 205 8.76 32.92 20.52
C ASP A 205 7.83 31.70 20.39
N GLU A 206 6.59 31.88 19.92
CA GLU A 206 5.64 30.77 19.67
C GLU A 206 6.19 29.79 18.62
N LEU A 207 6.85 30.27 17.55
CA LEU A 207 7.44 29.44 16.52
C LEU A 207 8.69 28.69 17.00
N GLU A 208 9.54 29.30 17.84
CA GLU A 208 10.68 28.64 18.49
C GLU A 208 10.19 27.54 19.45
N GLN A 209 9.15 27.80 20.26
CA GLN A 209 8.58 26.77 21.13
C GLN A 209 7.99 25.61 20.32
N LEU A 210 7.19 25.89 19.28
CA LEU A 210 6.60 24.85 18.41
C LEU A 210 7.65 24.01 17.70
N ARG A 211 8.74 24.64 17.23
CA ARG A 211 9.88 23.94 16.62
C ARG A 211 10.52 22.95 17.59
N ASP A 212 10.69 23.34 18.85
CA ASP A 212 11.33 22.51 19.87
C ASP A 212 10.38 21.40 20.37
N ASP A 213 9.08 21.65 20.44
CA ASP A 213 8.07 20.60 20.69
C ASP A 213 8.04 19.56 19.57
N VAL A 214 8.07 19.96 18.30
CA VAL A 214 8.16 19.03 17.15
C VAL A 214 9.45 18.21 17.17
N GLN A 215 10.57 18.79 17.62
CA GLN A 215 11.81 18.04 17.83
C GLN A 215 11.69 17.03 18.98
N ARG A 216 11.06 17.39 20.10
CA ARG A 216 10.80 16.49 21.24
C ARG A 216 9.90 15.32 20.84
N GLU A 217 8.78 15.57 20.16
CA GLU A 217 7.88 14.53 19.68
C GLU A 217 8.56 13.57 18.70
N ARG A 218 9.36 14.10 17.76
CA ARG A 218 10.12 13.27 16.82
C ARG A 218 11.14 12.37 17.54
N ALA A 219 11.85 12.89 18.53
CA ALA A 219 12.79 12.10 19.33
C ALA A 219 12.08 11.00 20.13
N ALA A 220 10.92 11.32 20.72
CA ALA A 220 10.08 10.34 21.42
C ALA A 220 9.54 9.24 20.47
N PHE A 221 9.12 9.62 19.25
CA PHE A 221 8.70 8.67 18.23
C PHE A 221 9.84 7.74 17.80
N GLU A 222 11.02 8.28 17.51
CA GLU A 222 12.18 7.47 17.13
C GLU A 222 12.62 6.51 18.24
N PHE A 223 12.54 6.93 19.51
CA PHE A 223 12.79 6.06 20.66
C PHE A 223 11.74 4.96 20.79
N SER A 224 10.45 5.33 20.80
CA SER A 224 9.32 4.39 20.94
C SER A 224 9.34 3.33 19.83
N ARG A 225 9.58 3.75 18.59
CA ARG A 225 9.71 2.87 17.42
C ARG A 225 10.84 1.85 17.57
N LYS A 226 12.05 2.29 17.93
CA LYS A 226 13.21 1.40 18.13
C LYS A 226 12.99 0.46 19.32
N ASN A 227 12.50 0.97 20.45
CA ASN A 227 12.24 0.18 21.65
C ASN A 227 11.21 -0.92 21.40
N THR A 228 10.08 -0.60 20.75
CA THR A 228 9.01 -1.55 20.44
C THR A 228 9.51 -2.70 19.56
N ALA A 229 10.29 -2.38 18.51
CA ALA A 229 10.90 -3.39 17.66
C ALA A 229 11.90 -4.28 18.42
N MET A 230 12.76 -3.68 19.26
CA MET A 230 13.71 -4.44 20.10
C MET A 230 12.99 -5.40 21.06
N THR A 231 11.90 -4.96 21.72
CA THR A 231 11.07 -5.82 22.56
C THR A 231 10.49 -6.99 21.78
N LEU A 232 10.00 -6.75 20.55
CA LEU A 232 9.41 -7.80 19.72
C LEU A 232 10.46 -8.80 19.18
N ARG A 233 11.69 -8.35 18.90
CA ARG A 233 12.85 -9.24 18.62
C ARG A 233 13.18 -10.10 19.83
N GLN A 234 13.25 -9.53 21.04
CA GLN A 234 13.52 -10.29 22.28
C GLN A 234 12.46 -11.37 22.52
N GLN A 235 11.17 -11.03 22.38
CA GLN A 235 10.08 -12.01 22.49
C GLN A 235 10.21 -13.14 21.45
N ALA A 236 10.69 -12.83 20.24
CA ALA A 236 10.98 -13.84 19.22
C ALA A 236 12.08 -14.81 19.66
N ASP A 237 13.13 -14.34 20.35
CA ASP A 237 14.20 -15.21 20.86
C ASP A 237 13.73 -16.07 22.04
N GLU A 238 12.88 -15.54 22.92
CA GLU A 238 12.33 -16.23 24.10
C GLU A 238 11.34 -17.36 23.77
N LEU A 239 10.70 -17.35 22.59
CA LEU A 239 9.75 -18.40 22.18
C LEU A 239 10.37 -19.83 22.16
N PRO A 240 9.56 -20.89 22.29
CA PRO A 240 10.01 -22.28 22.11
C PRO A 240 10.56 -22.56 20.70
N TRP A 241 11.36 -23.62 20.55
CA TRP A 241 11.89 -24.05 19.23
C TRP A 241 10.80 -24.55 18.26
N SER A 242 9.66 -25.02 18.78
CA SER A 242 8.46 -25.37 18.00
C SER A 242 7.80 -24.17 17.29
N ASP A 243 8.00 -22.96 17.81
CA ASP A 243 7.25 -21.76 17.41
C ASP A 243 7.98 -21.02 16.27
N TYR A 244 8.65 -21.78 15.38
CA TYR A 244 9.51 -21.27 14.31
C TYR A 244 8.81 -20.23 13.41
N SER A 245 7.55 -20.46 13.06
CA SER A 245 6.75 -19.54 12.25
C SER A 245 6.48 -18.23 13.00
N ARG A 246 6.12 -18.30 14.29
CA ARG A 246 5.99 -17.12 15.17
C ARG A 246 7.31 -16.37 15.35
N LYS A 247 8.43 -17.07 15.61
CA LYS A 247 9.77 -16.46 15.70
C LYS A 247 10.13 -15.65 14.45
N ARG A 248 9.76 -16.15 13.26
CA ARG A 248 9.91 -15.42 11.99
C ARG A 248 8.96 -14.22 11.90
N ALA A 249 7.69 -14.38 12.25
CA ALA A 249 6.69 -13.30 12.17
C ALA A 249 6.96 -12.15 13.16
N PHE A 250 7.44 -12.44 14.37
CA PHE A 250 7.81 -11.42 15.36
C PHE A 250 9.00 -10.58 14.89
N ASN A 251 10.09 -11.22 14.43
CA ASN A 251 11.22 -10.52 13.83
C ASN A 251 10.81 -9.70 12.60
N TYR A 252 9.92 -10.24 11.77
CA TYR A 252 9.40 -9.56 10.60
C TYR A 252 8.58 -8.31 10.94
N LEU A 253 7.68 -8.39 11.92
CA LEU A 253 6.93 -7.23 12.40
C LEU A 253 7.84 -6.20 13.07
N ALA A 254 8.92 -6.62 13.73
CA ALA A 254 9.93 -5.70 14.27
C ALA A 254 10.63 -4.90 13.17
N ASP A 255 11.05 -5.54 12.07
CA ASP A 255 11.61 -4.84 10.89
C ASP A 255 10.59 -3.83 10.31
N ARG A 256 9.29 -4.18 10.29
CA ARG A 256 8.22 -3.26 9.87
C ARG A 256 8.03 -2.08 10.82
N ILE A 257 8.09 -2.31 12.12
CA ILE A 257 8.02 -1.27 13.14
C ILE A 257 9.21 -0.32 13.00
N GLU A 258 10.45 -0.81 12.82
CA GLU A 258 11.62 0.05 12.56
C GLU A 258 11.45 0.94 11.31
N SER A 259 10.80 0.42 10.27
CA SER A 259 10.49 1.16 9.04
C SER A 259 9.28 2.13 9.12
N SER A 260 8.51 2.10 10.20
CA SER A 260 7.22 2.80 10.31
C SER A 260 7.37 4.33 10.30
N GLY A 261 6.45 5.03 9.63
CA GLY A 261 6.46 6.49 9.49
C GLY A 261 5.68 7.25 10.55
N SER A 262 4.70 6.61 11.18
CA SER A 262 3.80 7.16 12.19
C SER A 262 3.55 6.20 13.35
N TYR A 263 2.99 6.70 14.46
CA TYR A 263 2.52 5.84 15.56
C TYR A 263 1.38 4.90 15.11
N GLY A 264 0.54 5.33 14.16
CA GLY A 264 -0.55 4.50 13.62
C GLY A 264 -0.02 3.24 12.92
N ASP A 265 1.06 3.38 12.14
CA ASP A 265 1.73 2.24 11.51
C ASP A 265 2.25 1.24 12.56
N ILE A 266 2.87 1.74 13.63
CA ILE A 266 3.40 0.90 14.72
C ILE A 266 2.25 0.14 15.40
N VAL A 267 1.17 0.82 15.76
CA VAL A 267 -0.02 0.18 16.35
C VAL A 267 -0.60 -0.88 15.42
N TYR A 268 -0.67 -0.60 14.11
CA TYR A 268 -1.14 -1.56 13.10
C TYR A 268 -0.23 -2.80 12.95
N GLN A 269 1.10 -2.66 13.06
CA GLN A 269 1.96 -3.85 13.09
C GLN A 269 1.85 -4.61 14.41
N MET A 270 1.68 -3.92 15.54
CA MET A 270 1.49 -4.54 16.85
C MET A 270 0.16 -5.30 16.94
N SER A 271 -0.92 -4.80 16.32
CA SER A 271 -2.21 -5.52 16.23
C SER A 271 -2.18 -6.72 15.28
N ARG A 272 -1.05 -6.98 14.61
CA ARG A 272 -0.82 -8.16 13.76
C ARG A 272 0.09 -9.21 14.41
N ILE A 273 0.42 -9.09 15.69
CA ILE A 273 1.27 -10.08 16.39
C ILE A 273 0.54 -11.43 16.49
N PRO A 274 1.11 -12.56 16.02
CA PRO A 274 0.41 -13.84 15.98
C PRO A 274 0.42 -14.60 17.32
N GLU A 275 -0.76 -15.05 17.73
CA GLU A 275 -0.94 -15.90 18.90
C GLU A 275 -0.46 -17.34 18.66
N ASP A 276 -0.49 -17.82 17.40
CA ASP A 276 -0.11 -19.19 17.02
C ASP A 276 0.72 -19.24 15.71
N ASN A 277 1.24 -20.43 15.37
CA ASN A 277 2.06 -20.65 14.17
C ASN A 277 1.30 -20.47 12.84
N ALA A 278 -0.01 -20.75 12.77
CA ALA A 278 -0.80 -20.64 11.55
C ALA A 278 -1.17 -19.19 11.22
N GLN A 279 -1.46 -18.38 12.25
CA GLN A 279 -1.53 -16.92 12.13
C GLN A 279 -0.19 -16.35 11.62
N ALA A 280 0.92 -16.80 12.20
CA ALA A 280 2.27 -16.36 11.84
C ALA A 280 2.65 -16.72 10.39
N GLU A 281 2.38 -17.95 9.96
CA GLU A 281 2.53 -18.40 8.58
C GLU A 281 1.71 -17.52 7.62
N THR A 282 0.48 -17.18 7.98
CA THR A 282 -0.33 -16.29 7.14
C THR A 282 0.27 -14.89 7.05
N ILE A 283 0.62 -14.23 8.17
CA ILE A 283 1.23 -12.88 8.15
C ILE A 283 2.49 -12.85 7.27
N LEU A 284 3.30 -13.91 7.33
CA LEU A 284 4.50 -14.06 6.50
C LEU A 284 4.18 -14.28 5.01
N ALA A 285 3.06 -14.92 4.68
CA ALA A 285 2.60 -15.12 3.30
C ALA A 285 1.81 -13.93 2.71
N VAL A 286 1.14 -13.14 3.56
CA VAL A 286 0.33 -11.96 3.17
C VAL A 286 1.19 -10.85 2.59
N ASP A 287 2.29 -10.51 3.27
CA ASP A 287 3.01 -9.28 2.95
C ASP A 287 3.95 -9.48 1.76
N ARG A 288 3.69 -8.73 0.68
CA ARG A 288 4.44 -8.81 -0.59
C ARG A 288 5.96 -8.58 -0.43
N ALA A 289 6.44 -7.96 0.64
CA ALA A 289 7.87 -7.81 0.89
C ALA A 289 8.55 -9.13 1.34
N ASN A 290 7.80 -10.12 1.84
CA ASN A 290 8.29 -11.46 2.17
C ASN A 290 8.40 -12.41 0.96
N ILE A 291 8.09 -11.93 -0.26
CA ILE A 291 8.19 -12.71 -1.50
C ILE A 291 9.67 -12.96 -1.85
N VAL A 292 10.27 -13.94 -1.16
CA VAL A 292 11.58 -14.49 -1.49
C VAL A 292 11.42 -15.45 -2.68
N SER A 293 11.50 -14.87 -3.88
CA SER A 293 11.49 -15.59 -5.16
C SER A 293 12.35 -16.87 -5.11
N LEU A 294 11.83 -17.96 -5.66
CA LEU A 294 12.46 -19.28 -5.73
C LEU A 294 13.84 -19.22 -6.40
N SER A 295 14.05 -18.28 -7.33
CA SER A 295 15.34 -17.92 -7.92
C SER A 295 16.45 -17.57 -6.89
N LYS A 296 16.09 -17.13 -5.67
CA LYS A 296 17.03 -16.87 -4.56
C LYS A 296 17.50 -18.15 -3.86
N TYR A 297 16.90 -19.29 -4.14
CA TYR A 297 17.33 -20.60 -3.67
C TYR A 297 18.22 -21.29 -4.70
N ARG A 298 18.88 -22.38 -4.28
CA ARG A 298 19.58 -23.34 -5.14
C ARG A 298 19.13 -24.75 -4.78
N SER A 299 19.10 -25.65 -5.76
CA SER A 299 18.89 -27.07 -5.50
C SER A 299 19.99 -27.62 -4.57
N THR A 300 19.60 -28.51 -3.66
CA THR A 300 20.54 -29.36 -2.90
C THR A 300 21.02 -30.55 -3.73
N VAL A 301 20.26 -30.96 -4.75
CA VAL A 301 20.54 -32.07 -5.66
C VAL A 301 21.20 -31.53 -6.95
N PRO A 302 22.45 -31.88 -7.26
CA PRO A 302 23.13 -31.42 -8.46
C PRO A 302 22.35 -31.74 -9.74
N GLY A 303 22.20 -30.76 -10.64
CA GLY A 303 21.49 -30.91 -11.92
C GLY A 303 19.96 -30.78 -11.86
N LEU A 304 19.34 -30.81 -10.68
CA LEU A 304 17.89 -30.61 -10.53
C LEU A 304 17.50 -29.14 -10.79
N THR A 305 16.51 -28.89 -11.65
CA THR A 305 15.92 -27.56 -11.90
C THR A 305 14.78 -27.25 -10.92
N PHE A 306 14.04 -26.16 -11.17
CA PHE A 306 12.80 -25.87 -10.45
C PHE A 306 11.62 -26.55 -11.16
N PRO A 307 10.68 -27.19 -10.43
CA PRO A 307 9.57 -27.95 -11.00
C PRO A 307 8.41 -27.09 -11.52
N VAL A 308 8.64 -25.78 -11.73
CA VAL A 308 7.61 -24.79 -12.04
C VAL A 308 8.08 -23.80 -13.10
N ARG A 309 7.17 -23.39 -13.98
CA ARG A 309 7.33 -22.23 -14.89
C ARG A 309 5.97 -21.64 -15.25
N LEU A 310 5.95 -20.43 -15.79
CA LEU A 310 4.78 -19.94 -16.52
C LEU A 310 4.84 -20.46 -17.97
N ASP A 311 3.70 -20.66 -18.61
CA ASP A 311 3.68 -21.09 -20.01
C ASP A 311 4.31 -20.02 -20.91
N GLY A 312 5.19 -20.45 -21.81
CA GLY A 312 6.05 -19.58 -22.62
C GLY A 312 7.33 -19.08 -21.92
N GLU A 313 7.41 -19.13 -20.59
CA GLU A 313 8.60 -18.72 -19.81
C GLU A 313 9.52 -19.91 -19.46
N SER A 314 10.72 -19.63 -18.96
CA SER A 314 11.71 -20.62 -18.50
C SER A 314 11.50 -21.03 -17.03
N ALA A 315 11.99 -22.21 -16.64
CA ALA A 315 11.91 -22.74 -15.27
C ALA A 315 13.01 -22.16 -14.36
N ASP A 316 13.13 -20.83 -14.27
CA ASP A 316 14.17 -20.11 -13.53
C ASP A 316 13.80 -19.79 -12.06
N GLY A 317 12.54 -20.03 -11.68
CA GLY A 317 12.01 -19.75 -10.35
C GLY A 317 11.83 -18.25 -10.03
N SER A 318 11.90 -17.35 -11.02
CA SER A 318 11.70 -15.92 -10.83
C SER A 318 10.29 -15.60 -10.30
N ASN A 319 9.27 -16.05 -11.05
CA ASN A 319 7.85 -15.77 -10.82
C ASN A 319 7.16 -16.68 -9.76
N PHE A 320 7.94 -17.40 -8.95
CA PHE A 320 7.45 -18.32 -7.92
C PHE A 320 8.14 -18.07 -6.58
N MET A 321 7.53 -18.50 -5.47
CA MET A 321 8.17 -18.59 -4.15
C MET A 321 7.86 -19.93 -3.49
N ILE A 322 8.68 -20.29 -2.50
CA ILE A 322 8.33 -21.34 -1.55
C ILE A 322 7.34 -20.72 -0.55
N SER A 323 6.09 -21.18 -0.53
CA SER A 323 5.08 -20.76 0.45
C SER A 323 5.26 -21.48 1.78
N SER A 324 5.67 -22.75 1.75
CA SER A 324 6.06 -23.51 2.94
C SER A 324 7.26 -24.40 2.66
N GLY A 325 8.22 -24.38 3.57
CA GLY A 325 9.53 -24.99 3.45
C GLY A 325 9.66 -26.35 4.12
N PHE A 326 10.64 -27.12 3.64
CA PHE A 326 10.95 -28.44 4.17
C PHE A 326 11.32 -28.37 5.66
N GLY A 327 10.53 -29.06 6.49
CA GLY A 327 10.67 -29.13 7.94
C GLY A 327 9.78 -28.15 8.72
N GLU A 328 8.96 -27.31 8.08
CA GLU A 328 8.02 -26.44 8.80
C GLU A 328 6.91 -27.27 9.48
N LEU A 329 6.58 -26.95 10.74
CA LEU A 329 5.72 -27.79 11.58
C LEU A 329 4.23 -27.51 11.33
N ARG A 330 3.55 -28.45 10.67
CA ARG A 330 2.11 -28.35 10.36
C ARG A 330 1.24 -29.13 11.35
N PRO A 331 0.01 -28.67 11.64
CA PRO A 331 -0.97 -29.47 12.36
C PRO A 331 -1.22 -30.83 11.67
N SER A 332 -1.27 -31.90 12.46
CA SER A 332 -1.42 -33.28 11.98
C SER A 332 -2.66 -33.43 11.09
N SER A 333 -2.44 -33.84 9.84
CA SER A 333 -3.51 -34.12 8.88
C SER A 333 -4.43 -35.26 9.33
N LEU A 334 -3.97 -36.12 10.24
CA LEU A 334 -4.71 -37.25 10.81
C LEU A 334 -5.64 -36.85 11.98
N GLY A 335 -5.75 -35.56 12.32
CA GLY A 335 -6.65 -35.07 13.38
C GLY A 335 -6.18 -35.40 14.80
N THR A 336 -4.95 -35.88 14.97
CA THR A 336 -4.40 -36.37 16.25
C THR A 336 -3.89 -35.28 17.21
N GLY A 337 -4.12 -34.00 16.90
CA GLY A 337 -3.70 -32.85 17.73
C GLY A 337 -2.20 -32.56 17.81
N GLY A 338 -1.34 -33.45 17.31
CA GLY A 338 0.10 -33.22 17.20
C GLY A 338 0.49 -32.34 16.01
N TYR A 339 1.75 -31.87 16.00
CA TYR A 339 2.38 -31.21 14.85
C TYR A 339 3.39 -32.16 14.20
N LEU A 340 3.53 -32.11 12.88
CA LEU A 340 4.47 -32.92 12.10
C LEU A 340 5.27 -32.03 11.15
N PRO A 341 6.57 -32.31 10.91
CA PRO A 341 7.37 -31.56 9.95
C PRO A 341 6.86 -31.80 8.52
N HIS A 342 6.72 -30.72 7.75
CA HIS A 342 6.34 -30.78 6.34
C HIS A 342 7.55 -31.22 5.52
N MET A 343 7.66 -32.52 5.25
CA MET A 343 8.79 -33.13 4.55
C MET A 343 8.67 -32.97 3.01
N ALA A 344 8.41 -31.75 2.55
CA ALA A 344 8.25 -31.34 1.15
C ALA A 344 8.54 -29.83 1.01
N VAL A 345 8.32 -29.24 -0.17
CA VAL A 345 8.21 -27.78 -0.33
C VAL A 345 6.96 -27.44 -1.12
N ASP A 346 6.22 -26.45 -0.65
CA ASP A 346 5.06 -25.90 -1.37
C ASP A 346 5.49 -24.69 -2.18
N ILE A 347 5.15 -24.66 -3.46
CA ILE A 347 5.59 -23.65 -4.41
C ILE A 347 4.37 -22.96 -5.01
N ILE A 348 4.28 -21.64 -4.86
CA ILE A 348 3.22 -20.81 -5.44
C ILE A 348 3.77 -19.82 -6.46
N ASN A 349 2.99 -19.57 -7.51
CA ASN A 349 3.16 -18.42 -8.39
C ASN A 349 2.88 -17.13 -7.58
N VAL A 350 3.76 -16.14 -7.70
CA VAL A 350 3.65 -14.86 -6.98
C VAL A 350 3.13 -13.73 -7.87
N LYS A 351 3.25 -13.88 -9.19
CA LYS A 351 2.70 -12.96 -10.20
C LYS A 351 1.18 -12.94 -10.15
N ASN A 352 0.54 -14.01 -9.68
CA ASN A 352 -0.92 -14.10 -9.54
C ASN A 352 -1.46 -13.72 -8.15
N ILE A 353 -0.66 -13.25 -7.19
CA ILE A 353 -1.18 -12.86 -5.87
C ILE A 353 -1.65 -11.39 -5.90
N LEU A 354 -2.91 -11.14 -5.53
CA LEU A 354 -3.53 -9.81 -5.47
C LEU A 354 -3.49 -9.25 -4.04
N THR A 355 -4.01 -10.00 -3.07
CA THR A 355 -3.97 -9.67 -1.64
C THR A 355 -4.24 -10.94 -0.82
N VAL A 356 -4.28 -10.83 0.50
CA VAL A 356 -4.87 -11.85 1.37
C VAL A 356 -5.96 -11.16 2.20
N THR A 357 -7.10 -11.81 2.40
CA THR A 357 -8.20 -11.27 3.19
C THR A 357 -7.91 -11.30 4.70
N PRO A 358 -8.66 -10.55 5.54
CA PRO A 358 -8.52 -10.63 7.00
C PRO A 358 -8.79 -12.03 7.59
N ASP A 359 -9.53 -12.88 6.88
CA ASP A 359 -9.78 -14.30 7.19
C ASP A 359 -8.78 -15.26 6.51
N ASN A 360 -7.58 -14.77 6.17
CA ASN A 360 -6.42 -15.55 5.71
C ASN A 360 -6.54 -16.21 4.31
N ALA A 361 -7.54 -15.87 3.50
CA ALA A 361 -7.69 -16.40 2.15
C ALA A 361 -6.84 -15.64 1.11
N ILE A 362 -6.01 -16.35 0.33
CA ILE A 362 -5.15 -15.74 -0.69
C ILE A 362 -5.97 -15.36 -1.93
N VAL A 363 -6.27 -14.07 -2.07
CA VAL A 363 -6.94 -13.49 -3.25
C VAL A 363 -5.94 -13.41 -4.40
N ARG A 364 -6.32 -13.92 -5.56
CA ARG A 364 -5.46 -14.01 -6.74
C ARG A 364 -5.99 -13.17 -7.89
N PHE A 365 -5.09 -12.62 -8.68
CA PHE A 365 -5.40 -12.08 -10.01
C PHE A 365 -5.96 -13.21 -10.90
N PRO A 366 -6.93 -12.93 -11.79
CA PRO A 366 -7.33 -13.86 -12.83
C PRO A 366 -6.13 -14.25 -13.71
N GLY A 367 -5.67 -15.49 -13.60
CA GLY A 367 -4.52 -16.01 -14.35
C GLY A 367 -4.08 -17.39 -13.89
N GLU A 368 -3.56 -18.19 -14.83
CA GLU A 368 -3.10 -19.56 -14.61
C GLU A 368 -2.13 -19.66 -13.41
N PRO A 369 -2.34 -20.61 -12.46
CA PRO A 369 -1.43 -20.83 -11.34
C PRO A 369 0.01 -21.22 -11.76
N GLY A 370 0.20 -21.66 -13.00
CA GLY A 370 1.48 -22.03 -13.59
C GLY A 370 1.53 -23.49 -14.02
N SER A 371 2.60 -23.85 -14.72
CA SER A 371 2.83 -25.20 -15.24
C SER A 371 3.82 -25.95 -14.36
N VAL A 372 3.46 -27.20 -14.03
CA VAL A 372 4.36 -28.16 -13.40
C VAL A 372 5.27 -28.72 -14.48
N VAL A 373 6.58 -28.78 -14.22
CA VAL A 373 7.57 -29.33 -15.14
C VAL A 373 8.51 -30.31 -14.43
N SER A 374 9.06 -31.27 -15.17
CA SER A 374 9.96 -32.26 -14.59
C SER A 374 11.30 -31.63 -14.21
N ALA A 375 11.67 -31.71 -12.94
CA ALA A 375 12.89 -31.11 -12.40
C ALA A 375 14.19 -31.81 -12.86
N TYR A 376 14.10 -33.00 -13.45
CA TYR A 376 15.18 -33.68 -14.18
C TYR A 376 14.60 -34.72 -15.16
N GLN A 377 15.36 -35.11 -16.18
CA GLN A 377 14.93 -36.18 -17.09
C GLN A 377 14.71 -37.51 -16.32
N GLY A 378 13.81 -38.36 -16.78
CA GLY A 378 13.49 -39.61 -16.09
C GLY A 378 12.37 -40.42 -16.72
N THR A 379 11.85 -41.37 -15.96
CA THR A 379 10.72 -42.22 -16.32
C THR A 379 9.63 -42.07 -15.28
N VAL A 380 8.38 -41.85 -15.70
CA VAL A 380 7.22 -41.82 -14.81
C VAL A 380 7.06 -43.18 -14.13
N LEU A 381 7.03 -43.21 -12.80
CA LEU A 381 6.70 -44.41 -12.02
C LEU A 381 5.19 -44.56 -11.87
N TYR A 382 4.49 -43.45 -11.62
CA TYR A 382 3.09 -43.42 -11.26
C TYR A 382 2.46 -42.06 -11.54
N SER A 383 1.21 -42.07 -12.02
CA SER A 383 0.25 -40.97 -11.98
C SER A 383 -0.98 -41.47 -11.21
N GLY A 384 -1.58 -40.61 -10.37
CA GLY A 384 -2.70 -41.00 -9.52
C GLY A 384 -3.46 -39.82 -8.95
N ASN A 385 -4.52 -40.14 -8.21
CA ASN A 385 -5.34 -39.18 -7.46
C ASN A 385 -5.70 -39.76 -6.09
N ASP A 386 -5.55 -38.99 -5.02
CA ASP A 386 -6.02 -39.35 -3.68
C ASP A 386 -6.50 -38.12 -2.88
N SER A 387 -7.19 -38.36 -1.76
CA SER A 387 -7.82 -37.31 -0.95
C SER A 387 -6.85 -36.42 -0.17
N VAL A 388 -5.56 -36.74 -0.14
CA VAL A 388 -4.51 -35.94 0.50
C VAL A 388 -3.74 -35.16 -0.54
N TYR A 389 -3.09 -35.85 -1.50
CA TYR A 389 -2.19 -35.23 -2.50
C TYR A 389 -2.91 -34.76 -3.76
N GLY A 390 -4.20 -35.08 -3.95
CA GLY A 390 -4.92 -34.77 -5.18
C GLY A 390 -4.33 -35.50 -6.38
N TRP A 391 -4.47 -34.91 -7.57
CA TRP A 391 -3.74 -35.35 -8.76
C TRP A 391 -2.24 -35.19 -8.55
N HIS A 392 -1.50 -36.29 -8.73
CA HIS A 392 -0.07 -36.36 -8.42
C HIS A 392 0.71 -37.30 -9.34
N LEU A 393 2.02 -37.08 -9.42
CA LEU A 393 2.95 -37.82 -10.27
C LEU A 393 4.25 -38.14 -9.49
N GLU A 394 4.84 -39.32 -9.71
CA GLU A 394 6.22 -39.63 -9.29
C GLU A 394 7.10 -39.97 -10.50
N VAL A 395 8.22 -39.25 -10.66
CA VAL A 395 9.20 -39.45 -11.75
C VAL A 395 10.49 -40.01 -11.18
N SER A 396 10.96 -41.14 -11.70
CA SER A 396 12.26 -41.74 -11.35
C SER A 396 13.36 -41.25 -12.27
N HIS A 397 14.47 -40.80 -11.70
CA HIS A 397 15.59 -40.26 -12.45
C HIS A 397 16.74 -41.29 -12.58
N PRO A 398 17.51 -41.25 -13.68
CA PRO A 398 18.71 -42.07 -13.81
C PRO A 398 19.75 -41.62 -12.77
N LEU A 399 20.31 -42.57 -12.01
CA LEU A 399 21.31 -42.25 -10.99
C LEU A 399 22.61 -41.76 -11.60
N ARG A 400 23.02 -40.55 -11.20
CA ARG A 400 24.28 -39.92 -11.59
C ARG A 400 25.39 -40.21 -10.59
N ALA A 401 26.64 -40.17 -11.04
CA ALA A 401 27.81 -40.42 -10.20
C ALA A 401 27.95 -39.42 -9.02
N ASP A 402 27.55 -38.16 -9.21
CA ASP A 402 27.53 -37.14 -8.15
C ASP A 402 26.43 -37.41 -7.11
N TRP A 403 25.30 -37.96 -7.50
CA TRP A 403 24.25 -38.41 -6.58
C TRP A 403 24.68 -39.65 -5.79
N ILE A 404 25.27 -40.65 -6.46
CA ILE A 404 25.78 -41.88 -5.80
C ILE A 404 26.88 -41.56 -4.79
N SER A 405 27.77 -40.61 -5.12
CA SER A 405 28.82 -40.12 -4.22
C SER A 405 28.25 -39.36 -3.01
N LYS A 406 27.17 -38.58 -3.21
CA LYS A 406 26.54 -37.80 -2.14
C LYS A 406 25.63 -38.62 -1.23
N TYR A 407 24.91 -39.59 -1.76
CA TYR A 407 23.85 -40.34 -1.08
C TYR A 407 24.24 -41.81 -0.97
N LYS A 408 25.00 -42.13 0.09
CA LYS A 408 25.59 -43.47 0.30
C LYS A 408 24.51 -44.56 0.34
N GLY A 409 24.55 -45.47 -0.63
CA GLY A 409 23.60 -46.59 -0.72
C GLY A 409 22.28 -46.25 -1.43
N VAL A 410 22.20 -45.13 -2.16
CA VAL A 410 21.04 -44.81 -3.00
C VAL A 410 20.80 -45.88 -4.07
N GLU A 411 19.58 -46.41 -4.09
CA GLU A 411 19.08 -47.38 -5.07
C GLU A 411 18.22 -46.70 -6.16
N LYS A 412 17.61 -45.55 -5.84
CA LYS A 412 16.82 -44.71 -6.76
C LYS A 412 16.67 -43.29 -6.21
N LEU A 413 16.61 -42.27 -7.08
CA LEU A 413 16.19 -40.92 -6.72
C LEU A 413 14.97 -40.56 -7.56
N THR A 414 13.91 -40.08 -6.91
CA THR A 414 12.66 -39.69 -7.58
C THR A 414 12.24 -38.28 -7.15
N THR A 415 11.43 -37.64 -7.99
CA THR A 415 10.69 -36.43 -7.65
C THR A 415 9.20 -36.72 -7.62
N PHE A 416 8.49 -36.10 -6.67
CA PHE A 416 7.05 -36.22 -6.49
C PHE A 416 6.41 -34.85 -6.63
N TYR A 417 5.29 -34.80 -7.34
CA TYR A 417 4.55 -33.59 -7.71
C TYR A 417 3.09 -33.81 -7.34
N ALA A 418 2.49 -32.93 -6.53
CA ALA A 418 1.12 -33.08 -6.02
C ALA A 418 0.32 -31.77 -6.05
N HIS A 419 -0.99 -31.88 -5.83
CA HIS A 419 -1.98 -30.82 -6.00
C HIS A 419 -2.05 -30.28 -7.45
N MET A 420 -1.92 -31.16 -8.44
CA MET A 420 -2.09 -30.79 -9.84
C MET A 420 -3.57 -30.46 -10.12
N ALA A 421 -3.85 -29.55 -11.07
CA ALA A 421 -5.22 -29.08 -11.31
C ALA A 421 -6.17 -30.14 -11.90
N GLU A 422 -5.61 -31.07 -12.68
CA GLU A 422 -6.31 -32.06 -13.47
C GLU A 422 -5.43 -33.31 -13.62
N ASP A 423 -5.96 -34.39 -14.21
CA ASP A 423 -5.17 -35.58 -14.54
C ASP A 423 -3.99 -35.17 -15.45
N PRO A 424 -2.73 -35.38 -15.06
CA PRO A 424 -1.59 -35.01 -15.88
C PRO A 424 -1.47 -35.86 -17.16
N GLY A 425 -2.25 -36.95 -17.30
CA GLY A 425 -2.33 -37.79 -18.51
C GLY A 425 -1.18 -38.78 -18.71
N TRP A 426 -0.08 -38.56 -18.01
CA TRP A 426 1.12 -39.40 -17.98
C TRP A 426 0.89 -40.78 -17.34
N LYS A 427 1.60 -41.80 -17.80
CA LYS A 427 1.48 -43.20 -17.36
C LYS A 427 2.82 -43.80 -16.93
N GLY A 428 2.75 -44.78 -16.03
CA GLY A 428 3.92 -45.51 -15.56
C GLY A 428 4.67 -46.19 -16.71
N GLY A 429 5.96 -45.84 -16.87
CA GLY A 429 6.84 -46.31 -17.95
C GLY A 429 7.14 -45.28 -19.04
N GLU A 430 6.39 -44.17 -19.10
CA GLU A 430 6.65 -43.10 -20.08
C GLU A 430 7.91 -42.30 -19.71
N GLN A 431 8.71 -41.93 -20.72
CA GLN A 431 9.93 -41.15 -20.55
C GLN A 431 9.62 -39.66 -20.61
N VAL A 432 10.34 -38.87 -19.81
CA VAL A 432 10.13 -37.43 -19.64
C VAL A 432 11.47 -36.68 -19.62
N GLU A 433 11.57 -35.59 -20.37
CA GLU A 433 12.75 -34.74 -20.45
C GLU A 433 12.81 -33.69 -19.32
N GLN A 434 13.99 -33.06 -19.13
CA GLN A 434 14.14 -32.01 -18.12
C GLN A 434 13.42 -30.72 -18.56
N ASN A 435 12.60 -30.17 -17.66
CA ASN A 435 11.70 -29.03 -17.86
C ASN A 435 10.51 -29.30 -18.81
N GLU A 436 10.26 -30.55 -19.21
CA GLU A 436 9.06 -30.94 -19.93
C GLU A 436 7.80 -30.75 -19.07
N LYS A 437 6.66 -30.40 -19.70
CA LYS A 437 5.42 -30.07 -19.00
C LYS A 437 4.71 -31.34 -18.50
N LEU A 438 4.66 -31.48 -17.18
CA LEU A 438 3.96 -32.55 -16.50
C LEU A 438 2.46 -32.27 -16.33
N GLY A 439 2.07 -30.99 -16.23
CA GLY A 439 0.68 -30.58 -16.10
C GLY A 439 0.54 -29.14 -15.60
N LYS A 440 -0.58 -28.83 -14.95
CA LYS A 440 -0.87 -27.52 -14.33
C LYS A 440 -0.82 -27.58 -12.80
N ILE A 441 -0.40 -26.48 -12.19
CA ILE A 441 -0.51 -26.24 -10.74
C ILE A 441 -1.98 -26.02 -10.39
N GLY A 442 -2.46 -26.62 -9.30
CA GLY A 442 -3.84 -26.50 -8.83
C GLY A 442 -3.95 -26.68 -7.32
N ASP A 443 -5.11 -27.13 -6.87
CA ASP A 443 -5.51 -27.22 -5.47
C ASP A 443 -6.29 -28.51 -5.14
N THR A 444 -6.15 -29.55 -5.96
CA THR A 444 -6.86 -30.82 -5.75
C THR A 444 -6.31 -31.61 -4.55
N GLY A 445 -7.14 -32.45 -3.92
CA GLY A 445 -6.80 -33.11 -2.66
C GLY A 445 -7.01 -32.19 -1.46
N ARG A 446 -6.05 -32.16 -0.52
CA ARG A 446 -6.12 -31.34 0.69
C ARG A 446 -5.20 -30.11 0.60
N ALA A 447 -5.47 -29.24 -0.35
CA ALA A 447 -4.82 -27.93 -0.46
C ALA A 447 -5.64 -26.81 0.22
N THR A 448 -4.98 -25.73 0.63
CA THR A 448 -5.62 -24.46 1.06
C THR A 448 -5.80 -23.46 -0.11
N GLY A 449 -5.40 -23.85 -1.32
CA GLY A 449 -5.47 -23.06 -2.54
C GLY A 449 -4.29 -23.38 -3.49
N PRO A 450 -4.24 -22.78 -4.70
CA PRO A 450 -3.35 -23.24 -5.76
C PRO A 450 -1.84 -23.21 -5.45
N HIS A 451 -1.21 -24.38 -5.40
CA HIS A 451 0.23 -24.57 -5.16
C HIS A 451 0.71 -25.93 -5.68
N LEU A 452 2.02 -26.07 -5.91
CA LEU A 452 2.64 -27.37 -6.14
C LEU A 452 3.29 -27.85 -4.85
N HIS A 453 2.86 -28.99 -4.30
CA HIS A 453 3.62 -29.72 -3.28
C HIS A 453 4.68 -30.57 -4.00
N PHE A 454 5.95 -30.36 -3.67
CA PHE A 454 7.10 -31.00 -4.32
C PHE A 454 8.02 -31.70 -3.33
N GLU A 455 8.40 -32.94 -3.64
CA GLU A 455 9.37 -33.71 -2.85
C GLU A 455 10.52 -34.25 -3.72
N VAL A 456 11.69 -34.40 -3.10
CA VAL A 456 12.74 -35.32 -3.58
C VAL A 456 12.80 -36.50 -2.62
N ARG A 457 12.69 -37.71 -3.17
CA ARG A 457 12.73 -38.98 -2.43
C ARG A 457 14.00 -39.75 -2.82
N ILE A 458 14.73 -40.24 -1.83
CA ILE A 458 15.97 -41.01 -2.00
C ILE A 458 15.72 -42.41 -1.46
N TYR A 459 15.56 -43.37 -2.36
CA TYR A 459 15.34 -44.76 -1.97
C TYR A 459 16.67 -45.41 -1.60
N HIS A 460 16.70 -46.03 -0.43
CA HIS A 460 17.78 -46.88 0.07
C HIS A 460 17.23 -47.79 1.16
N LYS A 461 17.96 -48.85 1.49
CA LYS A 461 17.60 -49.73 2.60
C LYS A 461 17.58 -48.92 3.91
N GLY A 462 16.47 -49.00 4.65
CA GLY A 462 16.33 -48.40 5.97
C GLY A 462 15.98 -46.91 5.98
N GLY A 463 15.43 -46.37 4.89
CA GLY A 463 14.85 -45.02 4.89
C GLY A 463 13.57 -44.93 5.74
N GLU A 464 13.26 -43.73 6.23
CA GLU A 464 12.18 -43.42 7.18
C GLU A 464 10.78 -43.73 6.61
N PHE A 465 10.56 -43.43 5.33
CA PHE A 465 9.27 -43.62 4.65
C PHE A 465 9.28 -44.89 3.81
N SER A 466 8.11 -45.42 3.49
CA SER A 466 7.97 -46.57 2.58
C SER A 466 6.78 -46.45 1.66
N ASN A 467 6.90 -47.05 0.47
CA ASN A 467 5.80 -47.26 -0.47
C ASN A 467 6.04 -48.55 -1.29
N ARG A 468 5.22 -48.80 -2.32
CA ARG A 468 5.31 -50.00 -3.17
C ARG A 468 6.64 -50.16 -3.95
N TYR A 469 7.52 -49.17 -3.94
CA TYR A 469 8.81 -49.16 -4.62
C TYR A 469 10.02 -49.30 -3.68
N GLY A 470 9.81 -49.36 -2.36
CA GLY A 470 10.87 -49.54 -1.35
C GLY A 470 10.76 -48.58 -0.16
N THR A 471 11.84 -48.54 0.65
CA THR A 471 12.04 -47.51 1.69
C THR A 471 12.80 -46.32 1.11
N PHE A 472 12.50 -45.12 1.60
CA PHE A 472 13.12 -43.88 1.15
C PHE A 472 13.15 -42.79 2.23
N ASP A 473 14.18 -41.96 2.19
CA ASP A 473 14.21 -40.69 2.91
C ASP A 473 13.68 -39.56 2.02
N ARG A 474 13.01 -38.59 2.63
CA ARG A 474 12.64 -37.31 2.02
C ARG A 474 13.74 -36.31 2.35
N ILE A 475 14.18 -35.50 1.38
CA ILE A 475 15.20 -34.46 1.63
C ILE A 475 14.73 -33.07 1.24
N ASN A 476 15.26 -32.04 1.91
CA ASN A 476 15.04 -30.66 1.50
C ASN A 476 15.62 -30.42 0.09
N PRO A 477 14.79 -30.10 -0.92
CA PRO A 477 15.27 -29.85 -2.28
C PRO A 477 15.97 -28.49 -2.42
N TYR A 478 15.68 -27.48 -1.58
CA TYR A 478 16.11 -26.10 -1.81
C TYR A 478 16.67 -25.40 -0.57
N VAL A 479 17.86 -24.80 -0.73
CA VAL A 479 18.48 -23.94 0.29
C VAL A 479 18.70 -22.53 -0.24
N LYS A 480 18.53 -21.52 0.61
CA LYS A 480 18.78 -20.12 0.24
C LYS A 480 20.23 -19.94 -0.24
N LYS A 481 20.43 -19.17 -1.31
CA LYS A 481 21.77 -18.72 -1.73
C LYS A 481 22.26 -17.71 -0.69
N PHE A 482 23.28 -18.07 0.09
CA PHE A 482 23.97 -17.14 0.98
C PHE A 482 24.45 -15.92 0.18
N GLN A 483 23.85 -14.76 0.43
CA GLN A 483 24.47 -13.49 0.09
C GLN A 483 25.67 -13.31 1.03
N ARG A 484 26.86 -13.09 0.47
CA ARG A 484 27.92 -12.47 1.25
C ARG A 484 27.48 -11.04 1.52
N GLN A 485 27.23 -10.69 2.79
CA GLN A 485 27.23 -9.29 3.18
C GLN A 485 28.59 -8.72 2.81
N PHE A 486 28.60 -7.66 1.99
CA PHE A 486 29.80 -6.86 1.82
C PHE A 486 29.99 -6.03 3.09
N SER A 487 30.77 -6.55 4.02
CA SER A 487 31.28 -5.77 5.15
C SER A 487 32.02 -4.56 4.58
N ILE A 488 31.46 -3.37 4.79
CA ILE A 488 32.14 -2.12 4.43
C ILE A 488 33.31 -1.98 5.40
N ASN A 489 34.53 -2.21 4.89
CA ASN A 489 35.73 -2.19 5.72
C ASN A 489 35.93 -0.82 6.37
N SER A 490 35.89 -0.78 7.69
CA SER A 490 36.28 0.35 8.52
C SER A 490 37.81 0.52 8.52
N SER A 491 38.35 1.12 7.45
CA SER A 491 39.80 1.27 7.25
C SER A 491 40.25 2.74 7.12
N THR A 492 39.93 3.56 8.12
CA THR A 492 40.42 4.96 8.26
C THR A 492 41.27 5.16 9.53
N ALA A 493 42.06 4.16 9.90
CA ALA A 493 43.12 4.30 10.91
C ALA A 493 44.46 4.70 10.24
N ARG A 494 44.66 6.00 10.00
CA ARG A 494 45.99 6.57 9.72
C ARG A 494 46.54 7.24 10.98
N ILE A 495 47.27 6.47 11.78
CA ILE A 495 48.13 7.02 12.83
C ILE A 495 49.34 7.64 12.14
N THR A 496 49.44 8.97 12.13
CA THR A 496 50.67 9.67 11.78
C THR A 496 51.64 9.62 12.96
N ALA A 497 52.64 8.75 12.87
CA ALA A 497 53.82 8.85 13.74
C ALA A 497 54.67 10.04 13.27
N GLY A 498 54.73 11.09 14.09
CA GLY A 498 55.70 12.18 13.97
C GLY A 498 56.97 11.88 14.78
N GLN A 499 58.06 12.55 14.41
CA GLN A 499 59.32 12.60 15.19
C GLN A 499 59.26 13.71 16.24
#